data_AF-A0A971C1D4-F1
#
_entry.id   AF-A0A971C1D4-F1
#
_cell.length_a   1.000
_cell.length_b   1.000
_cell.length_c   1.000
_cell.angle_alpha   90.00
_cell.angle_beta   90.00
_cell.angle_gamma   90.00
#
_symmetry.space_group_name_H-M   'P 1'
#
loop_
_entity.id
_entity.type
_entity.pdbx_description
1 polymer ?
#
loop_
_entity_poly.entity_id
_entity_poly.type
_entity_poly.pdbx_seq_one_letter_code
_entity_poly.pdbx_strand_id
1 'polypeptide(L)'
;NIEGISGLLFEASKNMDLSARFRRNAIEFLLNEDKNRAMKFIYDQISNAGMDELPIPLPDLCLLLLEHSEGKEWDRVWEIVETNQQQKEFLITIARDNDRYRILNQIECHQLEYLYKSLLKSFPKLLNSDFDDGVYTTHNHLLQLKYDIEKCLEELASFEAVETLERLSKEYPTLKWRYSSAYDLALKNNWIPAKIDTLTALIENQKRRIVRNSDEFLAVVLEALDELNKALVSVSLPCAIDLWNECKVDSATKYGPKDEDRVSDYVTRFLRSYLSERSIVINREVQIRRDDTRQFADIYLTAVEEITSRMSCKIELVIEVKGNWNQQIDEAMERQLLDEYMKKNSVYRGIYLVSWFNFENWDKEDYRRSDALRKNKNKEQALEKYKEQAISISDDAFKVEPYILDISLGGTHD
;
A
#
# COMPACT_ATOMS: atom_id res chain seq x y z
N ASN A 1 34.97 32.92 -23.64
CA ASN A 1 34.88 32.71 -25.09
C ASN A 1 33.95 31.53 -25.37
N ILE A 2 32.67 31.66 -24.98
CA ILE A 2 31.70 30.55 -24.91
C ILE A 2 31.27 30.09 -26.30
N GLU A 3 31.27 30.99 -27.29
CA GLU A 3 31.01 30.67 -28.70
C GLU A 3 32.06 29.71 -29.30
N GLY A 4 33.33 29.84 -28.91
CA GLY A 4 34.40 28.96 -29.38
C GLY A 4 34.30 27.54 -28.81
N ILE A 5 33.89 27.40 -27.55
CA ILE A 5 33.73 26.09 -26.88
C ILE A 5 32.50 25.37 -27.43
N SER A 6 31.39 26.07 -27.64
CA SER A 6 30.16 25.48 -28.18
C SER A 6 30.36 24.94 -29.59
N GLY A 7 31.10 25.67 -30.43
CA GLY A 7 31.48 25.21 -31.77
C GLY A 7 32.32 23.93 -31.75
N LEU A 8 33.31 23.84 -30.83
CA LEU A 8 34.13 22.64 -30.66
C LEU A 8 33.31 21.43 -30.19
N LEU A 9 32.34 21.64 -29.29
CA LEU A 9 31.47 20.57 -28.81
C LEU A 9 30.52 20.04 -29.90
N PHE A 10 30.03 20.90 -30.80
CA PHE A 10 29.24 20.46 -31.96
C PHE A 10 30.06 19.67 -32.99
N GLU A 11 31.35 19.96 -33.14
CA GLU A 11 32.24 19.16 -33.99
C GLU A 11 32.59 17.84 -33.31
N ALA A 12 32.83 17.86 -31.99
CA ALA A 12 33.08 16.66 -31.22
C ALA A 12 31.86 15.71 -31.20
N SER A 13 30.63 16.24 -31.13
CA SER A 13 29.41 15.43 -31.15
C SER A 13 29.13 14.74 -32.48
N LYS A 14 29.84 15.11 -33.56
CA LYS A 14 29.79 14.45 -34.87
C LYS A 14 30.97 13.52 -35.13
N ASN A 15 32.02 13.61 -34.32
CA ASN A 15 33.24 12.84 -34.53
C ASN A 15 33.06 11.37 -34.14
N MET A 16 33.01 10.49 -35.14
CA MET A 16 32.82 9.05 -34.96
C MET A 16 33.97 8.37 -34.21
N ASP A 17 35.16 8.97 -34.15
CA ASP A 17 36.31 8.44 -33.41
C ASP A 17 36.15 8.56 -31.88
N LEU A 18 35.23 9.41 -31.42
CA LEU A 18 34.91 9.55 -30.00
C LEU A 18 33.91 8.47 -29.55
N SER A 19 33.73 8.27 -28.24
CA SER A 19 32.68 7.34 -27.78
C SER A 19 31.29 7.95 -27.93
N ALA A 20 30.27 7.12 -28.22
CA ALA A 20 28.88 7.54 -28.27
C ALA A 20 28.43 8.25 -26.98
N ARG A 21 28.89 7.77 -25.81
CA ARG A 21 28.64 8.39 -24.51
C ARG A 21 29.21 9.81 -24.43
N PHE A 22 30.43 10.03 -24.92
CA PHE A 22 31.02 11.36 -24.96
C PHE A 22 30.21 12.30 -25.87
N ARG A 23 29.80 11.82 -27.04
CA ARG A 23 28.99 12.60 -27.98
C ARG A 23 27.62 12.97 -27.40
N ARG A 24 26.94 12.05 -26.70
CA ARG A 24 25.71 12.32 -25.94
C ARG A 24 25.92 13.44 -24.93
N ASN A 25 26.93 13.30 -24.05
CA ASN A 25 27.20 14.27 -23.00
C ASN A 25 27.57 15.66 -23.57
N ALA A 26 28.24 15.72 -24.72
CA ALA A 26 28.53 16.98 -25.40
C ALA A 26 27.23 17.69 -25.86
N ILE A 27 26.27 16.96 -26.42
CA ILE A 27 24.96 17.51 -26.79
C ILE A 27 24.13 17.88 -25.56
N GLU A 28 24.14 17.06 -24.52
CA GLU A 28 23.46 17.35 -23.25
C GLU A 28 23.95 18.66 -22.62
N PHE A 29 25.28 18.88 -22.62
CA PHE A 29 25.86 20.15 -22.19
C PHE A 29 25.39 21.31 -23.09
N LEU A 30 25.40 21.13 -24.41
CA LEU A 30 24.95 22.15 -25.36
C LEU A 30 23.45 22.47 -25.24
N LEU A 31 22.61 21.53 -24.79
CA LEU A 31 21.19 21.80 -24.54
C LEU A 31 20.96 22.78 -23.39
N ASN A 32 21.92 22.88 -22.46
CA ASN A 32 21.88 23.84 -21.35
C ASN A 32 22.44 25.22 -21.76
N GLU A 33 23.38 25.28 -22.71
CA GLU A 33 24.03 26.53 -23.14
C GLU A 33 23.39 27.17 -24.40
N ASP A 34 23.01 26.38 -25.40
CA ASP A 34 22.38 26.81 -26.66
C ASP A 34 21.30 25.80 -27.10
N LYS A 35 20.20 25.80 -26.35
CA LYS A 35 19.06 24.90 -26.53
C LYS A 35 18.56 24.85 -27.98
N ASN A 36 18.42 26.00 -28.64
CA ASN A 36 17.83 26.06 -29.99
C ASN A 36 18.69 25.33 -31.03
N ARG A 37 20.01 25.56 -30.99
CA ARG A 37 20.93 24.92 -31.93
C ARG A 37 21.09 23.43 -31.64
N ALA A 38 21.15 23.05 -30.37
CA ALA A 38 21.25 21.65 -29.96
C ALA A 38 19.97 20.85 -30.29
N MET A 39 18.79 21.42 -30.05
CA MET A 39 17.51 20.81 -30.45
C MET A 39 17.41 20.64 -31.97
N LYS A 40 17.83 21.65 -32.75
CA LYS A 40 17.88 21.53 -34.21
C LYS A 40 18.79 20.39 -34.65
N PHE A 41 19.97 20.26 -34.03
CA PHE A 41 20.88 19.15 -34.30
C PHE A 41 20.23 17.79 -34.02
N ILE A 42 19.53 17.63 -32.89
CA ILE A 42 18.81 16.39 -32.55
C ILE A 42 17.76 16.07 -33.62
N TYR A 43 16.94 17.06 -34.03
CA TYR A 43 15.94 16.86 -35.09
C TYR A 43 16.55 16.46 -36.43
N ASP A 44 17.66 17.09 -36.82
CA ASP A 44 18.37 16.77 -38.06
C ASP A 44 18.92 15.34 -38.02
N GLN A 45 19.43 14.88 -36.88
CA GLN A 45 19.91 13.50 -36.72
C GLN A 45 18.78 12.47 -36.76
N ILE A 46 17.69 12.71 -36.02
CA ILE A 46 16.53 11.83 -36.00
C ILE A 46 15.91 11.69 -37.41
N SER A 47 15.82 12.79 -38.16
CA SER A 47 15.26 12.78 -39.52
C SER A 47 16.12 11.98 -40.52
N ASN A 48 17.40 11.78 -40.22
CA ASN A 48 18.35 11.05 -41.05
C ASN A 48 18.60 9.60 -40.58
N ALA A 49 17.89 9.12 -39.55
CA ALA A 49 18.09 7.82 -38.90
C ALA A 49 17.97 6.59 -39.84
N GLY A 50 17.45 6.77 -41.06
CA GLY A 50 17.32 5.73 -42.08
C GLY A 50 18.40 5.73 -43.17
N MET A 51 19.37 6.67 -43.16
CA MET A 51 20.32 6.85 -44.27
C MET A 51 21.79 6.56 -43.93
N ASP A 52 22.23 6.78 -42.69
CA ASP A 52 23.64 6.59 -42.26
C ASP A 52 23.75 6.12 -40.79
N GLU A 53 24.93 5.63 -40.39
CA GLU A 53 25.24 5.35 -38.98
C GLU A 53 25.20 6.65 -38.15
N LEU A 54 24.29 6.70 -37.18
CA LEU A 54 24.11 7.90 -36.36
C LEU A 54 25.29 8.09 -35.38
N PRO A 55 25.83 9.31 -35.25
CA PRO A 55 26.83 9.65 -34.23
C PRO A 55 26.33 9.33 -32.82
N ILE A 56 25.07 9.63 -32.51
CA ILE A 56 24.46 9.31 -31.22
C ILE A 56 23.37 8.26 -31.48
N PRO A 57 23.34 7.15 -30.71
CA PRO A 57 22.31 6.14 -30.88
C PRO A 57 20.90 6.75 -30.83
N LEU A 58 20.00 6.26 -31.68
CA LEU A 58 18.63 6.76 -31.79
C LEU A 58 17.88 6.79 -30.45
N PRO A 59 17.98 5.77 -29.56
CA PRO A 59 17.39 5.82 -28.23
C PRO A 59 17.87 6.99 -27.36
N ASP A 60 19.16 7.32 -27.41
CA ASP A 60 19.74 8.43 -26.64
C ASP A 60 19.29 9.80 -27.19
N LEU A 61 19.16 9.93 -28.51
CA LEU A 61 18.61 11.13 -29.15
C LEU A 61 17.13 11.34 -28.77
N CYS A 62 16.34 10.27 -28.75
CA CYS A 62 14.95 10.31 -28.33
C CYS A 62 14.80 10.70 -26.85
N LEU A 63 15.69 10.18 -26.00
CA LEU A 63 15.68 10.50 -24.56
C LEU A 63 15.98 11.99 -24.33
N LEU A 64 17.06 12.50 -24.93
CA LEU A 64 17.43 13.92 -24.86
C LEU A 64 16.31 14.83 -25.41
N LEU A 65 15.61 14.39 -26.47
CA LEU A 65 14.47 15.12 -27.02
C LEU A 65 13.33 15.24 -26.01
N LEU A 66 12.96 14.15 -25.32
CA LEU A 66 11.91 14.18 -24.29
C LEU A 66 12.29 15.06 -23.10
N GLU A 67 13.50 14.89 -22.56
CA GLU A 67 14.00 15.61 -21.36
C GLU A 67 14.04 17.12 -21.53
N HIS A 68 14.27 17.60 -22.76
CA HIS A 68 14.43 19.01 -23.09
C HIS A 68 13.23 19.61 -23.83
N SER A 69 12.25 18.79 -24.24
CA SER A 69 10.94 19.24 -24.73
C SER A 69 9.86 19.27 -23.65
N GLU A 70 10.18 18.93 -22.40
CA GLU A 70 9.21 18.81 -21.30
C GLU A 70 8.11 17.80 -21.63
N GLY A 71 8.49 16.66 -22.22
CA GLY A 71 7.54 15.59 -22.59
C GLY A 71 6.67 15.88 -23.82
N LYS A 72 6.70 17.09 -24.40
CA LYS A 72 5.82 17.49 -25.53
C LYS A 72 6.04 16.70 -26.81
N GLU A 73 7.22 16.13 -27.01
CA GLU A 73 7.55 15.31 -28.18
C GLU A 73 7.27 13.82 -27.95
N TRP A 74 6.49 13.45 -26.92
CA TRP A 74 6.15 12.06 -26.60
C TRP A 74 5.64 11.27 -27.79
N ASP A 75 4.57 11.74 -28.43
CA ASP A 75 3.92 11.03 -29.55
C ASP A 75 4.91 10.84 -30.71
N ARG A 76 5.68 11.88 -31.01
CA ARG A 76 6.69 11.85 -32.07
C ARG A 76 7.80 10.86 -31.77
N VAL A 77 8.30 10.82 -30.53
CA VAL A 77 9.30 9.83 -30.12
C VAL A 77 8.74 8.42 -30.30
N TRP A 78 7.48 8.21 -29.95
CA TRP A 78 6.85 6.90 -30.10
C TRP A 78 6.54 6.49 -31.54
N GLU A 79 6.34 7.46 -32.44
CA GLU A 79 6.34 7.24 -33.89
C GLU A 79 7.74 6.87 -34.41
N ILE A 80 8.80 7.44 -33.84
CA ILE A 80 10.20 7.15 -34.24
C ILE A 80 10.62 5.75 -33.78
N VAL A 81 10.27 5.35 -32.56
CA VAL A 81 10.51 3.99 -32.05
C VAL A 81 9.38 3.05 -32.48
N GLU A 82 9.10 2.98 -33.78
CA GLU A 82 7.96 2.24 -34.32
C GLU A 82 8.12 0.71 -34.14
N THR A 83 9.35 0.20 -34.26
CA THR A 83 9.59 -1.25 -34.20
C THR A 83 9.76 -1.76 -32.76
N ASN A 84 9.31 -3.00 -32.50
CA ASN A 84 9.48 -3.65 -31.19
C ASN A 84 10.95 -3.67 -30.71
N GLN A 85 11.93 -3.70 -31.63
CA GLN A 85 13.35 -3.69 -31.28
C GLN A 85 13.79 -2.30 -30.82
N GLN A 86 13.43 -1.25 -31.56
CA GLN A 86 13.73 0.14 -31.18
C GLN A 86 13.06 0.52 -29.85
N GLN A 87 11.82 0.07 -29.62
CA GLN A 87 11.13 0.28 -28.34
C GLN A 87 11.87 -0.38 -27.17
N LYS A 88 12.34 -1.62 -27.35
CA LYS A 88 13.12 -2.32 -26.33
C LYS A 88 14.41 -1.59 -25.99
N GLU A 89 15.14 -1.13 -27.01
CA GLU A 89 16.37 -0.37 -26.82
C GLU A 89 16.09 0.96 -26.12
N PHE A 90 15.01 1.63 -26.49
CA PHE A 90 14.59 2.88 -25.84
C PHE A 90 14.20 2.70 -24.37
N LEU A 91 13.43 1.66 -24.04
CA LEU A 91 13.10 1.32 -22.65
C LEU A 91 14.35 1.01 -21.82
N ILE A 92 15.34 0.32 -22.40
CA ILE A 92 16.63 0.06 -21.74
C ILE A 92 17.39 1.37 -21.50
N THR A 93 17.37 2.30 -22.46
CA THR A 93 18.00 3.62 -22.32
C THR A 93 17.36 4.43 -21.20
N ILE A 94 16.02 4.50 -21.12
CA ILE A 94 15.31 5.15 -20.01
C ILE A 94 15.68 4.49 -18.67
N ALA A 95 15.70 3.16 -18.62
CA ALA A 95 15.97 2.41 -17.39
C ALA A 95 17.40 2.61 -16.86
N ARG A 96 18.36 2.84 -17.76
CA ARG A 96 19.77 3.10 -17.43
C ARG A 96 20.04 4.56 -17.08
N ASP A 97 19.13 5.47 -17.43
CA ASP A 97 19.31 6.88 -17.14
C ASP A 97 19.19 7.16 -15.64
N ASN A 98 20.12 7.95 -15.11
CA ASN A 98 20.19 8.26 -13.67
C ASN A 98 19.16 9.31 -13.25
N ASP A 99 18.64 10.11 -14.17
CA ASP A 99 17.69 11.20 -13.95
C ASP A 99 16.31 10.89 -14.57
N ARG A 100 15.98 9.60 -14.73
CA ARG A 100 14.70 9.15 -15.31
C ARG A 100 13.45 9.78 -14.70
N TYR A 101 13.49 10.15 -13.42
CA TYR A 101 12.39 10.90 -12.76
C TYR A 101 12.08 12.22 -13.46
N ARG A 102 13.07 12.86 -14.10
CA ARG A 102 12.87 14.07 -14.91
C ARG A 102 11.84 13.85 -16.01
N ILE A 103 11.93 12.73 -16.73
CA ILE A 103 10.97 12.41 -17.80
C ILE A 103 9.66 11.93 -17.20
N LEU A 104 9.70 11.04 -16.22
CA LEU A 104 8.49 10.48 -15.60
C LEU A 104 7.57 11.57 -15.02
N ASN A 105 8.16 12.67 -14.52
CA ASN A 105 7.42 13.82 -13.99
C ASN A 105 6.98 14.84 -15.06
N GLN A 106 7.41 14.68 -16.31
CA GLN A 106 7.08 15.57 -17.44
C GLN A 106 5.99 15.01 -18.36
N ILE A 107 5.68 13.73 -18.26
CA ILE A 107 4.70 13.04 -19.10
C ILE A 107 3.36 12.86 -18.38
N GLU A 108 2.28 12.75 -19.15
CA GLU A 108 0.91 12.65 -18.63
C GLU A 108 0.58 11.25 -18.08
N CYS A 109 -0.49 11.13 -17.28
CA CYS A 109 -0.91 9.85 -16.69
C CYS A 109 -1.15 8.76 -17.74
N HIS A 110 -1.77 9.12 -18.87
CA HIS A 110 -2.02 8.19 -19.97
C HIS A 110 -0.72 7.72 -20.65
N GLN A 111 0.32 8.57 -20.67
CA GLN A 111 1.65 8.26 -21.21
C GLN A 111 2.42 7.35 -20.25
N LEU A 112 2.33 7.58 -18.93
CA LEU A 112 2.83 6.67 -17.91
C LEU A 112 2.17 5.28 -18.00
N GLU A 113 0.85 5.22 -18.20
CA GLU A 113 0.12 3.97 -18.42
C GLU A 113 0.67 3.23 -19.65
N TYR A 114 0.85 3.95 -20.75
CA TYR A 114 1.38 3.40 -21.99
C TYR A 114 2.81 2.90 -21.82
N LEU A 115 3.67 3.67 -21.13
CA LEU A 115 5.06 3.31 -20.85
C LEU A 115 5.12 2.03 -20.01
N TYR A 116 4.31 1.94 -18.96
CA TYR A 116 4.21 0.77 -18.09
C TYR A 116 3.82 -0.49 -18.87
N LYS A 117 2.75 -0.40 -19.67
CA LYS A 117 2.28 -1.50 -20.52
C LYS A 117 3.33 -1.91 -21.55
N SER A 118 4.01 -0.95 -22.17
CA SER A 118 5.06 -1.21 -23.15
C SER A 118 6.28 -1.90 -22.53
N LEU A 119 6.64 -1.50 -21.31
CA LEU A 119 7.70 -2.14 -20.54
C LEU A 119 7.39 -3.60 -20.24
N LEU A 120 6.20 -3.89 -19.71
CA LEU A 120 5.79 -5.26 -19.37
C LEU A 120 5.57 -6.14 -20.60
N LYS A 121 5.04 -5.58 -21.69
CA LYS A 121 4.92 -6.28 -22.98
C LYS A 121 6.29 -6.65 -23.55
N SER A 122 7.26 -5.75 -23.46
CA SER A 122 8.62 -5.95 -23.97
C SER A 122 9.46 -6.89 -23.12
N PHE A 123 9.23 -6.88 -21.80
CA PHE A 123 9.97 -7.66 -20.81
C PHE A 123 9.01 -8.37 -19.82
N PRO A 124 8.29 -9.42 -20.24
CA PRO A 124 7.24 -10.05 -19.41
C PRO A 124 7.74 -10.63 -18.08
N LYS A 125 9.03 -10.97 -17.99
CA LYS A 125 9.64 -11.51 -16.76
C LYS A 125 9.57 -10.52 -15.59
N LEU A 126 9.48 -9.21 -15.85
CA LEU A 126 9.41 -8.16 -14.82
C LEU A 126 8.17 -8.26 -13.93
N LEU A 127 7.10 -8.95 -14.36
CA LEU A 127 5.88 -9.11 -13.57
C LEU A 127 6.10 -9.84 -12.24
N ASN A 128 6.96 -10.86 -12.25
CA ASN A 128 7.17 -11.77 -11.13
C ASN A 128 8.65 -11.82 -10.70
N SER A 129 9.39 -10.73 -10.92
CA SER A 129 10.80 -10.65 -10.57
C SER A 129 10.98 -9.67 -9.42
N ASP A 130 11.70 -10.12 -8.40
CA ASP A 130 12.11 -9.29 -7.27
C ASP A 130 13.53 -8.74 -7.49
N PHE A 131 13.90 -7.73 -6.71
CA PHE A 131 15.27 -7.25 -6.70
C PHE A 131 16.21 -8.34 -6.14
N ASP A 132 17.27 -8.64 -6.87
CA ASP A 132 18.33 -9.56 -6.42
C ASP A 132 19.52 -8.74 -5.86
N ASP A 133 20.10 -9.20 -4.75
CA ASP A 133 21.24 -8.61 -4.04
C ASP A 133 22.58 -8.80 -4.80
N GLY A 134 22.53 -9.39 -5.99
CA GLY A 134 23.68 -9.63 -6.87
C GLY A 134 24.18 -8.41 -7.65
N VAL A 135 24.99 -8.67 -8.69
CA VAL A 135 25.55 -7.64 -9.57
C VAL A 135 24.42 -6.89 -10.28
N TYR A 136 24.47 -5.55 -10.24
CA TYR A 136 23.45 -4.70 -10.88
C TYR A 136 23.46 -4.90 -12.40
N THR A 137 22.44 -5.57 -12.94
CA THR A 137 22.32 -5.86 -14.37
C THR A 137 21.32 -4.95 -15.07
N THR A 138 21.24 -5.03 -16.41
CA THR A 138 20.15 -4.39 -17.18
C THR A 138 18.76 -4.80 -16.70
N HIS A 139 18.60 -6.02 -16.18
CA HIS A 139 17.34 -6.45 -15.60
C HIS A 139 16.98 -5.63 -14.36
N ASN A 140 17.94 -5.34 -13.48
CA ASN A 140 17.72 -4.52 -12.28
C ASN A 140 17.35 -3.07 -12.64
N HIS A 141 17.98 -2.49 -13.66
CA HIS A 141 17.57 -1.18 -14.20
C HIS A 141 16.11 -1.18 -14.66
N LEU A 142 15.66 -2.22 -15.37
CA LEU A 142 14.29 -2.33 -15.85
C LEU A 142 13.28 -2.56 -14.69
N LEU A 143 13.66 -3.33 -13.67
CA LEU A 143 12.88 -3.48 -12.45
C LEU A 143 12.74 -2.15 -11.71
N GLN A 144 13.82 -1.39 -11.63
CA GLN A 144 13.81 -0.06 -11.04
C GLN A 144 12.92 0.89 -11.83
N LEU A 145 12.99 0.89 -13.17
CA LEU A 145 12.09 1.69 -14.00
C LEU A 145 10.62 1.31 -13.80
N LYS A 146 10.31 0.01 -13.73
CA LYS A 146 8.96 -0.47 -13.39
C LYS A 146 8.51 0.14 -12.06
N TYR A 147 9.31 0.00 -11.01
CA TYR A 147 9.00 0.54 -9.68
C TYR A 147 8.83 2.07 -9.69
N ASP A 148 9.68 2.79 -10.42
CA ASP A 148 9.67 4.25 -10.51
C ASP A 148 8.41 4.76 -11.24
N ILE A 149 7.98 4.10 -12.32
CA ILE A 149 6.71 4.45 -13.01
C ILE A 149 5.52 4.27 -12.07
N GLU A 150 5.46 3.13 -11.39
CA GLU A 150 4.40 2.83 -10.43
C GLU A 150 4.39 3.84 -9.28
N LYS A 151 5.57 4.29 -8.83
CA LYS A 151 5.75 5.30 -7.77
C LYS A 151 5.35 6.70 -8.24
N CYS A 152 5.74 7.11 -9.44
CA CYS A 152 5.31 8.38 -10.00
C CYS A 152 3.77 8.46 -10.09
N LEU A 153 3.10 7.40 -10.57
CA LEU A 153 1.64 7.35 -10.59
C LEU A 153 1.02 7.48 -9.19
N GLU A 154 1.64 6.89 -8.18
CA GLU A 154 1.20 6.99 -6.79
C GLU A 154 1.38 8.40 -6.21
N GLU A 155 2.57 8.98 -6.39
CA GLU A 155 2.97 10.28 -5.83
C GLU A 155 2.29 11.47 -6.53
N LEU A 156 1.81 11.31 -7.77
CA LEU A 156 1.01 12.31 -8.47
C LEU A 156 -0.23 12.73 -7.67
N ALA A 157 -0.79 11.81 -6.87
CA ALA A 157 -1.90 12.09 -5.95
C ALA A 157 -3.06 12.87 -6.60
N SER A 158 -3.36 12.56 -7.85
CA SER A 158 -4.45 13.14 -8.63
C SER A 158 -5.51 12.08 -8.92
N PHE A 159 -6.77 12.49 -9.10
CA PHE A 159 -7.84 11.54 -9.44
C PHE A 159 -7.60 10.86 -10.81
N GLU A 160 -6.92 11.53 -11.74
CA GLU A 160 -6.54 10.93 -13.03
C GLU A 160 -5.51 9.80 -12.85
N ALA A 161 -4.51 9.99 -11.98
CA ALA A 161 -3.53 8.96 -11.67
C ALA A 161 -4.17 7.78 -10.92
N VAL A 162 -5.12 8.07 -10.03
CA VAL A 162 -5.94 7.06 -9.33
C VAL A 162 -6.76 6.22 -10.31
N GLU A 163 -7.47 6.84 -11.25
CA GLU A 163 -8.22 6.10 -12.29
C GLU A 163 -7.30 5.25 -13.16
N THR A 164 -6.10 5.76 -13.45
CA THR A 164 -5.07 5.04 -14.21
C THR A 164 -4.58 3.81 -13.44
N LEU A 165 -4.26 3.96 -12.16
CA LEU A 165 -3.89 2.85 -11.29
C LEU A 165 -5.05 1.87 -11.07
N GLU A 166 -6.30 2.34 -11.02
CA GLU A 166 -7.47 1.47 -10.94
C GLU A 166 -7.56 0.56 -12.18
N ARG A 167 -7.44 1.14 -13.39
CA ARG A 167 -7.42 0.37 -14.64
C ARG A 167 -6.26 -0.62 -14.67
N LEU A 168 -5.06 -0.16 -14.34
CA LEU A 168 -3.87 -1.02 -14.31
C LEU A 168 -4.00 -2.13 -13.27
N SER A 169 -4.60 -1.88 -12.11
CA SER A 169 -4.78 -2.90 -11.06
C SER A 169 -5.73 -4.04 -11.46
N LYS A 170 -6.66 -3.78 -12.38
CA LYS A 170 -7.55 -4.82 -12.95
C LYS A 170 -6.78 -5.78 -13.86
N GLU A 171 -5.74 -5.29 -14.54
CA GLU A 171 -4.89 -6.09 -15.43
C GLU A 171 -3.69 -6.69 -14.69
N TYR A 172 -3.14 -5.96 -13.72
CA TYR A 172 -1.96 -6.29 -12.94
C TYR A 172 -2.29 -6.17 -11.43
N PRO A 173 -2.80 -7.24 -10.80
CA PRO A 173 -3.28 -7.20 -9.41
C PRO A 173 -2.24 -6.73 -8.38
N THR A 174 -0.95 -6.85 -8.68
CA THR A 174 0.15 -6.33 -7.85
C THR A 174 0.08 -4.82 -7.59
N LEU A 175 -0.65 -4.06 -8.42
CA LEU A 175 -0.81 -2.61 -8.28
C LEU A 175 -1.96 -2.18 -7.38
N LYS A 176 -2.76 -3.12 -6.85
CA LYS A 176 -3.91 -2.78 -6.00
C LYS A 176 -3.51 -1.90 -4.80
N TRP A 177 -2.28 -2.07 -4.31
CA TRP A 177 -1.79 -1.31 -3.14
C TRP A 177 -1.43 0.11 -3.47
N ARG A 178 -0.80 0.31 -4.62
CA ARG A 178 -0.52 1.64 -5.14
C ARG A 178 -1.78 2.36 -5.51
N TYR A 179 -2.78 1.67 -6.07
CA TYR A 179 -4.10 2.26 -6.27
C TYR A 179 -4.69 2.76 -4.94
N SER A 180 -4.70 1.92 -3.89
CA SER A 180 -5.22 2.32 -2.58
C SER A 180 -4.41 3.48 -1.96
N SER A 181 -3.09 3.43 -2.05
CA SER A 181 -2.18 4.47 -1.53
C SER A 181 -2.34 5.80 -2.28
N ALA A 182 -2.32 5.76 -3.62
CA ALA A 182 -2.54 6.92 -4.48
C ALA A 182 -3.91 7.55 -4.25
N TYR A 183 -4.92 6.72 -4.00
CA TYR A 183 -6.27 7.15 -3.67
C TYR A 183 -6.28 7.91 -2.32
N ASP A 184 -5.66 7.34 -1.28
CA ASP A 184 -5.53 7.97 0.05
C ASP A 184 -4.75 9.30 -0.04
N LEU A 185 -3.67 9.35 -0.84
CA LEU A 185 -2.90 10.56 -1.11
C LEU A 185 -3.71 11.61 -1.89
N ALA A 186 -4.49 11.20 -2.90
CA ALA A 186 -5.32 12.11 -3.68
C ALA A 186 -6.42 12.74 -2.83
N LEU A 187 -7.04 11.98 -1.92
CA LEU A 187 -7.99 12.53 -0.95
C LEU A 187 -7.33 13.52 0.01
N LYS A 188 -6.11 13.23 0.46
CA LYS A 188 -5.35 14.12 1.35
C LYS A 188 -4.99 15.44 0.68
N ASN A 189 -4.51 15.38 -0.56
CA ASN A 189 -4.05 16.55 -1.33
C ASN A 189 -5.22 17.37 -1.88
N ASN A 190 -6.31 16.71 -2.30
CA ASN A 190 -7.52 17.37 -2.78
C ASN A 190 -8.56 17.50 -1.68
N TRP A 191 -8.12 17.88 -0.46
CA TRP A 191 -8.99 18.04 0.70
C TRP A 191 -10.26 18.82 0.33
N ILE A 192 -11.40 18.15 0.40
CA ILE A 192 -12.70 18.78 0.25
C ILE A 192 -13.17 19.15 1.66
N PRO A 193 -13.51 20.42 1.93
CA PRO A 193 -14.09 20.79 3.21
C PRO A 193 -15.31 19.94 3.52
N ALA A 194 -15.39 19.46 4.77
CA ALA A 194 -16.53 18.69 5.24
C ALA A 194 -17.82 19.49 5.03
N LYS A 195 -18.87 18.85 4.53
CA LYS A 195 -20.18 19.48 4.37
C LYS A 195 -20.67 20.01 5.72
N ILE A 196 -21.45 21.09 5.70
CA ILE A 196 -22.00 21.70 6.93
C ILE A 196 -22.73 20.65 7.78
N ASP A 197 -23.46 19.72 7.15
CA ASP A 197 -24.15 18.63 7.84
C ASP A 197 -23.18 17.70 8.58
N THR A 198 -22.01 17.42 7.99
CA THR A 198 -20.94 16.62 8.63
C THR A 198 -20.34 17.36 9.84
N LEU A 199 -20.15 18.67 9.74
CA LEU A 199 -19.66 19.50 10.84
C LEU A 199 -20.69 19.56 11.98
N THR A 200 -21.97 19.78 11.66
CA THR A 200 -23.06 19.75 12.64
C THR A 200 -23.13 18.39 13.33
N ALA A 201 -23.02 17.30 12.57
CA ALA A 201 -23.01 15.96 13.12
C ALA A 201 -21.86 15.72 14.13
N LEU A 202 -20.65 16.24 13.87
CA LEU A 202 -19.53 16.17 14.81
C LEU A 202 -19.77 16.98 16.09
N ILE A 203 -20.40 18.15 15.97
CA ILE A 203 -20.74 19.00 17.11
C ILE A 203 -21.79 18.32 18.00
N GLU A 204 -22.79 17.68 17.40
CA GLU A 204 -23.88 16.99 18.10
C GLU A 204 -23.41 15.78 18.90
N ASN A 205 -22.36 15.08 18.44
CA ASN A 205 -21.82 13.93 19.13
C ASN A 205 -20.30 13.83 18.95
N GLN A 206 -19.57 14.14 20.03
CA GLN A 206 -18.10 14.14 20.07
C GLN A 206 -17.46 12.76 19.85
N LYS A 207 -18.25 11.67 19.91
CA LYS A 207 -17.76 10.33 19.56
C LYS A 207 -17.74 10.08 18.06
N ARG A 208 -18.40 10.92 17.24
CA ARG A 208 -18.36 10.79 15.77
C ARG A 208 -16.96 11.07 15.25
N ARG A 209 -16.61 10.38 14.16
CA ARG A 209 -15.30 10.41 13.49
C ARG A 209 -15.52 10.51 11.99
N ILE A 210 -14.66 11.27 11.32
CA ILE A 210 -14.54 11.28 9.87
C ILE A 210 -13.42 10.29 9.50
N VAL A 211 -13.66 9.42 8.53
CA VAL A 211 -12.70 8.42 8.05
C VAL A 211 -12.37 8.71 6.59
N ARG A 212 -11.14 9.14 6.32
CA ARG A 212 -10.68 9.55 4.98
C ARG A 212 -9.79 8.51 4.31
N ASN A 213 -9.01 7.77 5.07
CA ASN A 213 -8.04 6.81 4.57
C ASN A 213 -8.00 5.56 5.47
N SER A 214 -7.22 4.58 5.05
CA SER A 214 -7.10 3.30 5.75
C SER A 214 -6.53 3.42 7.17
N ASP A 215 -5.63 4.37 7.41
CA ASP A 215 -5.04 4.63 8.74
C ASP A 215 -6.03 5.25 9.72
N GLU A 216 -6.83 6.23 9.27
CA GLU A 216 -7.92 6.80 10.06
C GLU A 216 -8.98 5.74 10.37
N PHE A 217 -9.28 4.85 9.42
CA PHE A 217 -10.23 3.76 9.67
C PHE A 217 -9.72 2.78 10.72
N LEU A 218 -8.45 2.38 10.62
CA LEU A 218 -7.77 1.57 11.63
C LEU A 218 -7.83 2.20 13.02
N ALA A 219 -7.53 3.50 13.13
CA ALA A 219 -7.60 4.22 14.40
C ALA A 219 -9.01 4.20 15.01
N VAL A 220 -10.05 4.43 14.20
CA VAL A 220 -11.45 4.39 14.68
C VAL A 220 -11.87 2.99 15.14
N VAL A 221 -11.42 1.94 14.46
CA VAL A 221 -11.69 0.56 14.87
C VAL A 221 -10.98 0.24 16.19
N LEU A 222 -9.73 0.67 16.37
CA LEU A 222 -9.00 0.53 17.64
C LEU A 222 -9.69 1.27 18.80
N GLU A 223 -10.18 2.51 18.57
CA GLU A 223 -10.98 3.24 19.56
C GLU A 223 -12.27 2.49 19.93
N ALA A 224 -12.93 1.86 18.95
CA ALA A 224 -14.12 1.04 19.22
C ALA A 224 -13.77 -0.21 20.05
N LEU A 225 -12.65 -0.87 19.76
CA LEU A 225 -12.16 -1.99 20.57
C LEU A 225 -11.82 -1.55 22.00
N ASP A 226 -11.28 -0.35 22.20
CA ASP A 226 -11.07 0.21 23.55
C ASP A 226 -12.37 0.40 24.31
N GLU A 227 -13.43 0.88 23.65
CA GLU A 227 -14.75 1.02 24.28
C GLU A 227 -15.37 -0.34 24.62
N LEU A 228 -15.15 -1.37 23.78
CA LEU A 228 -15.52 -2.75 24.09
C LEU A 228 -14.75 -3.26 25.31
N ASN A 229 -13.44 -3.07 25.32
CA ASN A 229 -12.56 -3.53 26.39
C ASN A 229 -12.97 -2.91 27.73
N LYS A 230 -13.26 -1.60 27.76
CA LYS A 230 -13.82 -0.89 28.94
C LYS A 230 -15.13 -1.52 29.44
N ALA A 231 -16.01 -1.96 28.54
CA ALA A 231 -17.25 -2.62 28.91
C ALA A 231 -17.03 -4.03 29.50
N LEU A 232 -16.05 -4.77 28.98
CA LEU A 232 -15.71 -6.10 29.46
C LEU A 232 -15.12 -6.06 30.88
N VAL A 233 -14.18 -5.14 31.14
CA VAL A 233 -13.49 -5.00 32.43
C VAL A 233 -14.21 -4.09 33.44
N SER A 234 -15.41 -3.61 33.10
CA SER A 234 -16.18 -2.71 33.96
C SER A 234 -16.49 -3.34 35.33
N VAL A 235 -16.28 -2.59 36.41
CA VAL A 235 -16.54 -3.06 37.78
C VAL A 235 -18.04 -3.18 38.08
N SER A 236 -18.89 -2.35 37.46
CA SER A 236 -20.31 -2.27 37.81
C SER A 236 -21.17 -3.34 37.13
N LEU A 237 -20.83 -3.71 35.89
CA LEU A 237 -21.52 -4.70 35.06
C LEU A 237 -20.50 -5.33 34.08
N PRO A 238 -19.57 -6.17 34.57
CA PRO A 238 -18.57 -6.78 33.72
C PRO A 238 -19.22 -7.72 32.71
N CYS A 239 -19.07 -7.42 31.42
CA CYS A 239 -19.58 -8.28 30.35
C CYS A 239 -18.60 -9.42 30.01
N ALA A 240 -17.40 -9.44 30.63
CA ALA A 240 -16.41 -10.50 30.41
C ALA A 240 -16.99 -11.90 30.61
N ILE A 241 -17.91 -12.07 31.58
CA ILE A 241 -18.57 -13.35 31.87
C ILE A 241 -19.29 -13.96 30.66
N ASP A 242 -19.79 -13.16 29.73
CA ASP A 242 -20.46 -13.62 28.52
C ASP A 242 -19.53 -14.42 27.59
N LEU A 243 -18.21 -14.28 27.78
CA LEU A 243 -17.17 -14.94 27.00
C LEU A 243 -16.53 -16.13 27.73
N TRP A 244 -16.96 -16.41 28.96
CA TRP A 244 -16.59 -17.63 29.69
C TRP A 244 -17.71 -18.68 29.59
N ASN A 245 -17.32 -19.95 29.57
CA ASN A 245 -18.20 -21.07 29.81
C ASN A 245 -18.19 -21.38 31.31
N GLU A 246 -19.35 -21.29 31.93
CA GLU A 246 -19.55 -21.61 33.35
C GLU A 246 -20.05 -23.04 33.51
N CYS A 247 -19.31 -23.86 34.27
CA CYS A 247 -19.68 -25.25 34.59
C CYS A 247 -19.67 -25.46 36.10
N LYS A 248 -20.75 -26.00 36.66
CA LYS A 248 -20.80 -26.40 38.08
C LYS A 248 -20.37 -27.85 38.22
N VAL A 249 -19.27 -28.09 38.93
CA VAL A 249 -18.75 -29.43 39.24
C VAL A 249 -18.49 -29.50 40.74
N ASP A 250 -19.05 -30.50 41.42
CA ASP A 250 -18.84 -30.74 42.86
C ASP A 250 -19.06 -29.50 43.75
N SER A 251 -20.11 -28.72 43.45
CA SER A 251 -20.46 -27.46 44.13
C SER A 251 -19.48 -26.29 43.92
N ALA A 252 -18.45 -26.45 43.09
CA ALA A 252 -17.57 -25.37 42.65
C ALA A 252 -17.91 -24.94 41.22
N THR A 253 -17.87 -23.64 40.97
CA THR A 253 -17.97 -23.10 39.61
C THR A 253 -16.58 -23.12 38.96
N LYS A 254 -16.49 -23.77 37.79
CA LYS A 254 -15.32 -23.80 36.93
C LYS A 254 -15.58 -22.94 35.70
N TYR A 255 -14.57 -22.19 35.29
CA TYR A 255 -14.63 -21.35 34.10
C TYR A 255 -13.64 -21.84 33.06
N GLY A 256 -14.08 -21.91 31.81
CA GLY A 256 -13.20 -22.10 30.65
C GLY A 256 -13.52 -21.10 29.56
N PRO A 257 -12.56 -20.64 28.75
CA PRO A 257 -12.83 -19.67 27.71
C PRO A 257 -13.75 -20.27 26.64
N LYS A 258 -14.61 -19.41 26.08
CA LYS A 258 -15.27 -19.69 24.80
C LYS A 258 -14.25 -19.78 23.68
N ASP A 259 -14.63 -20.44 22.59
CA ASP A 259 -13.80 -20.54 21.39
C ASP A 259 -13.65 -19.18 20.67
N GLU A 260 -12.72 -19.15 19.72
CA GLU A 260 -12.37 -17.95 18.94
C GLU A 260 -13.54 -17.47 18.08
N ASP A 261 -14.38 -18.38 17.58
CA ASP A 261 -15.58 -18.04 16.80
C ASP A 261 -16.59 -17.26 17.63
N ARG A 262 -16.83 -17.68 18.88
CA ARG A 262 -17.74 -16.97 19.79
C ARG A 262 -17.20 -15.60 20.19
N VAL A 263 -15.89 -15.46 20.35
CA VAL A 263 -15.30 -14.13 20.61
C VAL A 263 -15.43 -13.26 19.37
N SER A 264 -15.14 -13.78 18.18
CA SER A 264 -15.26 -13.06 16.91
C SER A 264 -16.69 -12.58 16.65
N ASP A 265 -17.68 -13.43 16.91
CA ASP A 265 -19.10 -13.07 16.84
C ASP A 265 -19.46 -11.94 17.82
N TYR A 266 -18.92 -11.97 19.04
CA TYR A 266 -19.16 -10.96 20.06
C TYR A 266 -18.57 -9.60 19.64
N VAL A 267 -17.31 -9.60 19.22
CA VAL A 267 -16.62 -8.41 18.70
C VAL A 267 -17.36 -7.86 17.47
N THR A 268 -17.76 -8.72 16.54
CA THR A 268 -18.49 -8.31 15.32
C THR A 268 -19.81 -7.62 15.65
N ARG A 269 -20.62 -8.20 16.56
CA ARG A 269 -21.88 -7.58 16.99
C ARG A 269 -21.64 -6.22 17.64
N PHE A 270 -20.63 -6.12 18.50
CA PHE A 270 -20.29 -4.84 19.12
C PHE A 270 -19.86 -3.81 18.09
N LEU A 271 -18.92 -4.14 17.21
CA LEU A 271 -18.41 -3.21 16.19
C LEU A 271 -19.53 -2.75 15.24
N ARG A 272 -20.46 -3.64 14.88
CA ARG A 272 -21.62 -3.30 14.04
C ARG A 272 -22.53 -2.29 14.75
N SER A 273 -22.84 -2.54 16.02
CA SER A 273 -23.67 -1.61 16.79
C SER A 273 -22.97 -0.28 17.05
N TYR A 274 -21.67 -0.32 17.37
CA TYR A 274 -20.90 0.86 17.69
C TYR A 274 -20.61 1.71 16.45
N LEU A 275 -20.08 1.13 15.37
CA LEU A 275 -19.63 1.88 14.20
C LEU A 275 -20.78 2.26 13.26
N SER A 276 -21.67 1.31 12.96
CA SER A 276 -22.75 1.50 11.98
C SER A 276 -24.03 2.04 12.63
N GLU A 277 -24.59 1.35 13.63
CA GLU A 277 -25.92 1.70 14.18
C GLU A 277 -25.91 3.02 14.97
N ARG A 278 -24.81 3.34 15.66
CA ARG A 278 -24.62 4.64 16.32
C ARG A 278 -24.08 5.73 15.38
N SER A 279 -23.86 5.40 14.11
CA SER A 279 -23.30 6.27 13.08
C SER A 279 -22.06 7.02 13.57
N ILE A 280 -21.11 6.28 14.15
CA ILE A 280 -19.85 6.84 14.65
C ILE A 280 -19.01 7.32 13.46
N VAL A 281 -19.04 6.59 12.35
CA VAL A 281 -18.48 7.06 11.08
C VAL A 281 -19.58 7.77 10.29
N ILE A 282 -19.33 9.03 9.91
CA ILE A 282 -20.37 9.90 9.34
C ILE A 282 -20.23 10.20 7.84
N ASN A 283 -19.05 10.00 7.26
CA ASN A 283 -18.80 10.21 5.82
C ASN A 283 -18.76 8.90 5.02
N ARG A 284 -18.88 7.75 5.69
CA ARG A 284 -18.84 6.42 5.07
C ARG A 284 -19.85 5.48 5.68
N GLU A 285 -20.41 4.61 4.85
CA GLU A 285 -21.18 3.46 5.33
C GLU A 285 -20.21 2.34 5.72
N VAL A 286 -20.23 1.96 7.00
CA VAL A 286 -19.41 0.85 7.51
C VAL A 286 -20.20 -0.45 7.40
N GLN A 287 -19.68 -1.40 6.64
CA GLN A 287 -20.19 -2.77 6.55
C GLN A 287 -19.18 -3.73 7.18
N ILE A 288 -19.69 -4.63 8.03
CA ILE A 288 -18.90 -5.62 8.75
C ILE A 288 -19.45 -7.00 8.42
N ARG A 289 -18.57 -7.91 8.03
CA ARG A 289 -18.92 -9.29 7.66
C ARG A 289 -18.07 -10.27 8.46
N ARG A 290 -18.72 -11.36 8.90
CA ARG A 290 -18.02 -12.60 9.26
C ARG A 290 -17.74 -13.35 7.95
N ASP A 291 -16.60 -14.02 7.89
CA ASP A 291 -16.34 -14.94 6.79
C ASP A 291 -16.22 -16.38 7.28
N ASP A 292 -17.35 -17.08 7.24
CA ASP A 292 -17.43 -18.51 7.59
C ASP A 292 -16.76 -19.41 6.51
N THR A 293 -16.38 -18.84 5.36
CA THR A 293 -15.71 -19.57 4.26
C THR A 293 -14.18 -19.60 4.38
N ARG A 294 -13.60 -18.87 5.36
CA ARG A 294 -12.15 -18.66 5.56
C ARG A 294 -11.41 -18.13 4.31
N GLN A 295 -12.11 -17.42 3.43
CA GLN A 295 -11.50 -16.68 2.32
C GLN A 295 -10.89 -15.34 2.80
N PHE A 296 -11.35 -14.84 3.94
CA PHE A 296 -10.94 -13.63 4.64
C PHE A 296 -10.67 -13.94 6.13
N ALA A 297 -10.08 -12.96 6.82
CA ALA A 297 -9.85 -13.02 8.27
C ALA A 297 -11.17 -13.12 9.04
N ASP A 298 -11.08 -13.47 10.33
CA ASP A 298 -12.24 -13.68 11.21
C ASP A 298 -13.28 -12.54 11.12
N ILE A 299 -12.83 -11.29 11.00
CA ILE A 299 -13.72 -10.13 10.82
C ILE A 299 -13.20 -9.28 9.67
N TYR A 300 -14.09 -8.98 8.73
CA TYR A 300 -13.80 -8.13 7.58
C TYR A 300 -14.66 -6.86 7.62
N LEU A 301 -13.99 -5.71 7.60
CA LEU A 301 -14.59 -4.37 7.71
C LEU A 301 -14.36 -3.59 6.43
N THR A 302 -15.41 -2.89 6.00
CA THR A 302 -15.35 -2.00 4.84
C THR A 302 -16.03 -0.68 5.15
N ALA A 303 -15.43 0.43 4.75
CA ALA A 303 -16.01 1.76 4.85
C ALA A 303 -16.15 2.34 3.43
N VAL A 304 -17.40 2.50 2.98
CA VAL A 304 -17.72 2.93 1.61
C VAL A 304 -18.16 4.38 1.59
N GLU A 305 -17.53 5.19 0.74
CA GLU A 305 -17.97 6.55 0.42
C GLU A 305 -18.41 6.61 -1.04
N GLU A 306 -19.67 6.97 -1.29
CA GLU A 306 -20.14 7.21 -2.64
C GLU A 306 -19.78 8.65 -3.05
N ILE A 307 -18.86 8.78 -4.01
CA ILE A 307 -18.37 10.09 -4.48
C ILE A 307 -19.24 10.58 -5.63
N THR A 308 -19.57 9.68 -6.55
CA THR A 308 -20.53 9.90 -7.63
C THR A 308 -21.32 8.61 -7.87
N SER A 309 -22.42 8.69 -8.62
CA SER A 309 -23.21 7.51 -9.04
C SER A 309 -22.42 6.39 -9.74
N ARG A 310 -21.17 6.64 -10.14
CA ARG A 310 -20.30 5.66 -10.82
C ARG A 310 -18.99 5.36 -10.07
N MET A 311 -18.72 6.08 -8.97
CA MET A 311 -17.47 5.95 -8.22
C MET A 311 -17.75 5.89 -6.73
N SER A 312 -17.42 4.74 -6.14
CA SER A 312 -17.40 4.54 -4.70
C SER A 312 -15.98 4.28 -4.24
N CYS A 313 -15.55 4.97 -3.21
CA CYS A 313 -14.33 4.62 -2.52
C CYS A 313 -14.62 3.56 -1.47
N LYS A 314 -13.81 2.50 -1.46
CA LYS A 314 -13.86 1.45 -0.46
C LYS A 314 -12.54 1.42 0.31
N ILE A 315 -12.62 1.59 1.62
CA ILE A 315 -11.50 1.33 2.54
C ILE A 315 -11.77 -0.01 3.20
N GLU A 316 -10.74 -0.85 3.31
CA GLU A 316 -10.84 -2.24 3.79
C GLU A 316 -9.94 -2.44 5.00
N LEU A 317 -10.40 -3.20 5.99
CA LEU A 317 -9.64 -3.60 7.17
C LEU A 317 -10.03 -5.02 7.58
N VAL A 318 -9.04 -5.82 8.01
CA VAL A 318 -9.24 -7.18 8.53
C VAL A 318 -8.86 -7.28 10.00
N ILE A 319 -9.56 -8.12 10.76
CA ILE A 319 -9.19 -8.49 12.12
C ILE A 319 -9.07 -10.00 12.19
N GLU A 320 -7.92 -10.48 12.65
CA GLU A 320 -7.70 -11.89 12.97
C GLU A 320 -7.76 -12.09 14.48
N VAL A 321 -8.58 -13.03 14.94
CA VAL A 321 -8.85 -13.26 16.37
C VAL A 321 -8.16 -14.53 16.83
N LYS A 322 -7.41 -14.43 17.94
CA LYS A 322 -6.78 -15.58 18.59
C LYS A 322 -6.99 -15.56 20.09
N GLY A 323 -7.34 -16.71 20.67
CA GLY A 323 -7.35 -16.89 22.12
C GLY A 323 -5.92 -16.98 22.66
N ASN A 324 -5.66 -16.49 23.87
CA ASN A 324 -4.32 -16.56 24.48
C ASN A 324 -3.79 -18.00 24.70
N TRP A 325 -4.63 -19.03 24.51
CA TRP A 325 -4.24 -20.45 24.45
C TRP A 325 -3.84 -20.96 23.07
N ASN A 326 -4.17 -20.24 21.98
CA ASN A 326 -4.02 -20.75 20.62
C ASN A 326 -2.57 -21.21 20.35
N GLN A 327 -2.41 -22.39 19.76
CA GLN A 327 -1.08 -22.99 19.52
C GLN A 327 -0.24 -22.19 18.53
N GLN A 328 -0.89 -21.50 17.60
CA GLN A 328 -0.27 -20.71 16.53
C GLN A 328 -0.22 -19.22 16.86
N ILE A 329 -0.48 -18.81 18.11
CA ILE A 329 -0.61 -17.38 18.47
C ILE A 329 0.63 -16.53 18.15
N ASP A 330 1.81 -17.14 18.08
CA ASP A 330 3.05 -16.44 17.76
C ASP A 330 3.34 -16.39 16.25
N GLU A 331 2.71 -17.26 15.47
CA GLU A 331 2.95 -17.38 14.01
C GLU A 331 1.79 -16.83 13.18
N ALA A 332 0.56 -16.82 13.74
CA ALA A 332 -0.65 -16.48 13.01
C ALA A 332 -0.71 -15.01 12.59
N MET A 333 -0.04 -14.10 13.31
CA MET A 333 0.03 -12.70 12.92
C MET A 333 0.69 -12.52 11.54
N GLU A 334 1.80 -13.21 11.30
CA GLU A 334 2.49 -13.16 10.01
C GLU A 334 1.80 -14.10 9.01
N ARG A 335 1.67 -15.38 9.36
CA ARG A 335 1.22 -16.39 8.39
C ARG A 335 -0.25 -16.24 8.01
N GLN A 336 -1.14 -15.91 8.94
CA GLN A 336 -2.58 -15.84 8.66
C GLN A 336 -2.98 -14.40 8.33
N LEU A 337 -2.78 -13.48 9.27
CA LEU A 337 -3.23 -12.09 9.08
C LEU A 337 -2.49 -11.41 7.92
N LEU A 338 -1.16 -11.38 7.95
CA LEU A 338 -0.40 -10.68 6.91
C LEU A 338 -0.39 -11.44 5.58
N ASP A 339 0.10 -12.67 5.56
CA ASP A 339 0.35 -13.38 4.30
C ASP A 339 -0.92 -13.89 3.63
N GLU A 340 -1.82 -14.56 4.38
CA GLU A 340 -3.02 -15.17 3.81
C GLU A 340 -4.16 -14.18 3.60
N TYR A 341 -4.38 -13.24 4.53
CA TYR A 341 -5.53 -12.34 4.44
C TYR A 341 -5.18 -10.98 3.85
N MET A 342 -4.13 -10.32 4.33
CA MET A 342 -3.77 -8.98 3.87
C MET A 342 -3.13 -8.99 2.49
N LYS A 343 -2.03 -9.71 2.28
CA LYS A 343 -1.30 -9.71 1.00
C LYS A 343 -2.13 -10.29 -0.14
N LYS A 344 -2.73 -11.47 0.04
CA LYS A 344 -3.52 -12.14 -1.03
C LYS A 344 -4.75 -11.35 -1.45
N ASN A 345 -5.47 -10.74 -0.50
CA ASN A 345 -6.66 -9.95 -0.80
C ASN A 345 -6.34 -8.46 -1.03
N SER A 346 -5.08 -8.09 -0.87
CA SER A 346 -4.58 -6.71 -0.94
C SER A 346 -5.39 -5.76 -0.03
N VAL A 347 -5.45 -6.14 1.25
CA VAL A 347 -6.00 -5.35 2.35
C VAL A 347 -4.82 -4.84 3.19
N TYR A 348 -4.66 -3.52 3.29
CA TYR A 348 -3.41 -2.90 3.76
C TYR A 348 -3.33 -2.65 5.26
N ARG A 349 -4.47 -2.76 5.95
CA ARG A 349 -4.56 -2.56 7.40
C ARG A 349 -5.18 -3.78 8.04
N GLY A 350 -4.49 -4.30 9.05
CA GLY A 350 -4.92 -5.48 9.80
C GLY A 350 -4.79 -5.27 11.30
N ILE A 351 -5.71 -5.87 12.06
CA ILE A 351 -5.63 -5.94 13.52
C ILE A 351 -5.42 -7.39 13.94
N TYR A 352 -4.38 -7.65 14.72
CA TYR A 352 -4.19 -8.95 15.36
C TYR A 352 -4.77 -8.90 16.77
N LEU A 353 -5.99 -9.42 16.93
CA LEU A 353 -6.75 -9.34 18.17
C LEU A 353 -6.52 -10.59 19.02
N VAL A 354 -5.85 -10.41 20.16
CA VAL A 354 -5.66 -11.46 21.15
C VAL A 354 -6.71 -11.34 22.25
N SER A 355 -7.52 -12.38 22.38
CA SER A 355 -8.53 -12.54 23.41
C SER A 355 -7.85 -13.07 24.68
N TRP A 356 -7.67 -12.20 25.67
CA TRP A 356 -6.91 -12.50 26.88
C TRP A 356 -7.82 -12.94 28.03
N PHE A 357 -7.66 -14.20 28.44
CA PHE A 357 -8.37 -14.79 29.58
C PHE A 357 -7.39 -15.00 30.72
N ASN A 358 -7.75 -14.52 31.92
CA ASN A 358 -6.87 -14.57 33.08
C ASN A 358 -6.74 -15.98 33.66
N PHE A 359 -5.58 -16.29 34.21
CA PHE A 359 -5.25 -17.65 34.63
C PHE A 359 -5.83 -18.02 36.01
N GLU A 360 -6.25 -17.03 36.79
CA GLU A 360 -6.73 -17.18 38.16
C GLU A 360 -8.13 -17.80 38.19
N ASN A 361 -9.01 -17.33 37.31
CA ASN A 361 -10.39 -17.80 37.23
C ASN A 361 -10.56 -19.02 36.32
N TRP A 362 -9.57 -19.31 35.47
CA TRP A 362 -9.58 -20.45 34.57
C TRP A 362 -9.40 -21.78 35.31
N ASP A 363 -10.29 -22.74 35.03
CA ASP A 363 -10.18 -24.13 35.51
C ASP A 363 -8.76 -24.69 35.30
N LYS A 364 -8.16 -25.15 36.40
CA LYS A 364 -6.78 -25.67 36.41
C LYS A 364 -6.62 -26.97 35.64
N GLU A 365 -7.72 -27.71 35.46
CA GLU A 365 -7.75 -28.96 34.71
C GLU A 365 -7.91 -28.74 33.19
N ASP A 366 -8.22 -27.52 32.74
CA ASP A 366 -8.29 -27.21 31.31
C ASP A 366 -6.88 -27.11 30.72
N TYR A 367 -6.53 -28.04 29.82
CA TYR A 367 -5.20 -28.10 29.20
C TYR A 367 -4.81 -26.78 28.52
N ARG A 368 -5.79 -26.04 27.97
CA ARG A 368 -5.59 -24.74 27.30
C ARG A 368 -4.97 -23.69 28.22
N ARG A 369 -5.27 -23.75 29.52
CA ARG A 369 -4.68 -22.87 30.54
C ARG A 369 -3.17 -23.08 30.63
N SER A 370 -2.74 -24.34 30.68
CA SER A 370 -1.31 -24.68 30.75
C SER A 370 -0.58 -24.27 29.47
N ASP A 371 -1.22 -24.45 28.31
CA ASP A 371 -0.68 -24.05 27.02
C ASP A 371 -0.54 -22.53 26.90
N ALA A 372 -1.51 -21.76 27.40
CA ALA A 372 -1.46 -20.30 27.42
C ALA A 372 -0.33 -19.79 28.32
N LEU A 373 -0.20 -20.32 29.54
CA LEU A 373 0.86 -19.98 30.49
C LEU A 373 2.28 -20.23 29.96
N ARG A 374 2.47 -21.28 29.14
CA ARG A 374 3.76 -21.56 28.51
C ARG A 374 4.17 -20.51 27.48
N LYS A 375 3.20 -19.86 26.83
CA LYS A 375 3.46 -18.86 25.78
C LYS A 375 3.64 -17.47 26.33
N ASN A 376 2.75 -17.04 27.23
CA ASN A 376 2.79 -15.71 27.84
C ASN A 376 2.41 -15.80 29.32
N LYS A 377 3.23 -15.20 30.20
CA LYS A 377 2.99 -15.25 31.66
C LYS A 377 1.96 -14.24 32.14
N ASN A 378 1.88 -13.09 31.46
CA ASN A 378 0.92 -12.03 31.75
C ASN A 378 0.60 -11.25 30.47
N LYS A 379 -0.40 -10.38 30.57
CA LYS A 379 -0.96 -9.61 29.46
C LYS A 379 0.05 -8.60 28.91
N GLU A 380 0.81 -7.97 29.81
CA GLU A 380 1.77 -6.91 29.50
C GLU A 380 2.91 -7.45 28.63
N GLN A 381 3.47 -8.61 29.00
CA GLN A 381 4.50 -9.30 28.22
C GLN A 381 3.97 -9.72 26.84
N ALA A 382 2.73 -10.19 26.78
CA ALA A 382 2.11 -10.53 25.50
C ALA A 382 1.99 -9.30 24.60
N LEU A 383 1.57 -8.15 25.16
CA LEU A 383 1.41 -6.91 24.40
C LEU A 383 2.75 -6.40 23.84
N GLU A 384 3.80 -6.37 24.66
CA GLU A 384 5.14 -5.96 24.23
C GLU A 384 5.64 -6.87 23.10
N LYS A 385 5.54 -8.19 23.29
CA LYS A 385 5.92 -9.18 22.28
C LYS A 385 5.21 -8.97 20.94
N TYR A 386 3.89 -8.81 20.95
CA TYR A 386 3.11 -8.66 19.72
C TYR A 386 3.34 -7.29 19.07
N LYS A 387 3.64 -6.24 19.84
CA LYS A 387 4.07 -4.94 19.29
C LYS A 387 5.40 -5.04 18.56
N GLU A 388 6.38 -5.70 19.15
CA GLU A 388 7.67 -5.93 18.50
C GLU A 388 7.51 -6.74 17.21
N GLN A 389 6.67 -7.80 17.25
CA GLN A 389 6.37 -8.60 16.08
C GLN A 389 5.69 -7.76 14.98
N ALA A 390 4.65 -6.99 15.32
CA ALA A 390 3.94 -6.15 14.37
C ALA A 390 4.84 -5.11 13.70
N ILE A 391 5.77 -4.51 14.45
CA ILE A 391 6.79 -3.61 13.89
C ILE A 391 7.70 -4.34 12.91
N SER A 392 8.10 -5.57 13.22
CA SER A 392 9.02 -6.34 12.37
C SER A 392 8.41 -6.84 11.05
N ILE A 393 7.10 -7.10 11.03
CA ILE A 393 6.41 -7.64 9.85
C ILE A 393 5.68 -6.58 9.03
N SER A 394 5.44 -5.39 9.59
CA SER A 394 4.83 -4.28 8.85
C SER A 394 5.87 -3.62 7.94
N ASP A 395 5.41 -3.08 6.83
CA ASP A 395 6.20 -2.29 5.88
C ASP A 395 5.47 -1.00 5.48
N ASP A 396 5.99 -0.28 4.48
CA ASP A 396 5.40 0.97 4.00
C ASP A 396 3.97 0.80 3.43
N ALA A 397 3.63 -0.40 2.95
CA ALA A 397 2.34 -0.71 2.34
C ALA A 397 1.38 -1.38 3.33
N PHE A 398 1.83 -2.45 3.99
CA PHE A 398 1.03 -3.28 4.89
C PHE A 398 1.35 -2.97 6.35
N LYS A 399 0.31 -2.57 7.09
CA LYS A 399 0.43 -2.24 8.51
C LYS A 399 -0.46 -3.14 9.35
N VAL A 400 0.18 -3.80 10.32
CA VAL A 400 -0.48 -4.65 11.32
C VAL A 400 -0.44 -3.94 12.68
N GLU A 401 -1.57 -3.91 13.38
CA GLU A 401 -1.64 -3.41 14.76
C GLU A 401 -2.10 -4.54 15.70
N PRO A 402 -1.33 -4.88 16.74
CA PRO A 402 -1.76 -5.86 17.72
C PRO A 402 -2.70 -5.21 18.74
N TYR A 403 -3.75 -5.93 19.12
CA TYR A 403 -4.70 -5.50 20.14
C TYR A 403 -4.96 -6.61 21.14
N ILE A 404 -4.89 -6.32 22.45
CA ILE A 404 -5.30 -7.28 23.48
C ILE A 404 -6.66 -6.88 24.04
N LEU A 405 -7.64 -7.74 23.81
CA LEU A 405 -8.96 -7.66 24.41
C LEU A 405 -8.94 -8.36 25.76
N ASP A 406 -9.11 -7.62 26.84
CA ASP A 406 -9.07 -8.15 28.20
C ASP A 406 -10.43 -8.72 28.61
N ILE A 407 -10.46 -10.03 28.78
CA ILE A 407 -11.65 -10.82 29.14
C ILE A 407 -11.45 -11.43 30.53
N SER A 408 -10.61 -10.81 31.37
CA SER A 408 -10.39 -11.25 32.75
C SER A 408 -11.69 -11.15 33.55
N LEU A 409 -12.00 -12.19 34.33
CA LEU A 409 -13.01 -12.07 35.37
C LEU A 409 -12.38 -11.32 36.54
N GLY A 410 -13.04 -10.26 37.01
CA GLY A 410 -12.60 -9.54 38.21
C GLY A 410 -12.45 -10.53 39.37
N GLY A 411 -11.30 -10.50 40.04
CA GLY A 411 -11.19 -11.14 41.34
C GLY A 411 -12.24 -10.51 42.25
N THR A 412 -13.07 -11.33 42.88
CA THR A 412 -13.74 -10.93 44.11
C THR A 412 -12.64 -10.49 45.07
N HIS A 413 -12.41 -9.19 45.17
CA HIS A 413 -11.81 -8.64 46.37
C HIS A 413 -12.86 -8.83 47.45
N ASP A 414 -12.75 -9.95 48.18
CA ASP A 414 -13.36 -10.10 49.49
C ASP A 414 -12.90 -8.98 50.43
#